data_AF-A0A7Y1X9H8-F1
#
_entry.id   AF-A0A7Y1X9H8-F1
#
_cell.length_a   1.000
_cell.length_b   1.000
_cell.length_c   1.000
_cell.angle_alpha   90.00
_cell.angle_beta   90.00
_cell.angle_gamma   90.00
#
_symmetry.space_group_name_H-M   'P 1'
#
loop_
_entity.id
_entity.type
_entity.pdbx_description
1 polymer ?
#
loop_
_entity_poly.entity_id
_entity_poly.type
_entity_poly.pdbx_seq_one_letter_code
_entity_poly.pdbx_strand_id
1 'polypeptide(L)' 'EGILDFYDTGDVLRGYIEVTDRRGERHAFPHTSISLGVVSTKDREISNQWEASAVASEMKEYAKRQPGSCYEIDRRNT' A
#
# COMPACT_ATOMS: atom_id res chain seq x y z
N GLU A 1 15.02 0.11 12.94
CA GLU A 1 15.26 -0.06 11.51
C GLU A 1 13.96 0.13 10.75
N GLY A 2 14.00 0.84 9.64
CA GLY A 2 12.86 1.13 8.76
C GLY A 2 13.20 0.82 7.31
N ILE A 3 12.19 0.90 6.43
CA ILE A 3 12.36 0.54 5.01
C ILE A 3 13.48 1.33 4.30
N LEU A 4 13.75 2.56 4.75
CA LEU A 4 14.79 3.43 4.20
C LEU A 4 16.22 2.93 4.46
N ASP A 5 16.42 2.07 5.47
CA ASP A 5 17.75 1.51 5.79
C ASP A 5 18.23 0.52 4.71
N PHE A 6 17.33 0.11 3.80
CA PHE A 6 17.62 -0.77 2.67
C PHE A 6 17.89 0.00 1.36
N TYR A 7 17.98 1.33 1.41
CA TYR A 7 18.23 2.19 0.26
C TYR A 7 19.53 2.98 0.41
N ASP A 8 20.17 3.27 -0.71
CA ASP A 8 21.32 4.16 -0.73
C ASP A 8 20.94 5.54 -0.20
N THR A 9 21.84 6.16 0.57
CA THR A 9 21.63 7.48 1.17
C THR A 9 21.24 8.53 0.12
N GLY A 10 21.77 8.44 -1.09
CA GLY A 10 21.40 9.32 -2.21
C GLY A 10 19.94 9.17 -2.65
N ASP A 11 19.41 7.95 -2.70
CA ASP A 11 18.01 7.68 -3.04
C ASP A 11 17.07 8.11 -1.92
N VAL A 12 17.47 7.90 -0.67
CA VAL A 12 16.72 8.37 0.51
C VAL A 12 16.58 9.89 0.48
N LEU A 13 17.66 10.62 0.23
CA LEU A 13 17.64 12.09 0.14
C LEU A 13 16.82 12.60 -1.05
N ARG A 14 16.77 11.85 -2.17
CA ARG A 14 15.96 12.21 -3.35
C ARG A 14 14.48 11.89 -3.20
N GLY A 15 14.12 10.94 -2.34
CA GLY A 15 12.73 10.48 -2.21
C GLY A 15 12.30 9.39 -3.22
N TYR A 16 13.22 8.90 -4.05
CA TYR A 16 12.96 7.90 -5.09
C TYR A 16 14.23 7.17 -5.49
N ILE A 17 14.07 5.97 -6.06
CA ILE A 17 15.12 5.23 -6.77
C ILE A 17 15.08 5.54 -8.27
N GLU A 18 16.24 5.69 -8.88
CA GLU A 18 16.38 5.82 -10.34
C GLU A 18 16.74 4.46 -10.93
N VAL A 19 15.93 3.96 -11.86
CA VAL A 19 16.13 2.67 -12.52
C VAL A 19 16.12 2.87 -14.03
N THR A 20 17.13 2.32 -14.71
CA THR A 20 17.19 2.30 -16.17
C THR A 20 16.51 1.04 -16.69
N ASP A 21 15.51 1.18 -17.56
CA ASP A 21 14.85 0.04 -18.18
C ASP A 21 15.71 -0.63 -19.26
N ARG A 22 15.22 -1.74 -19.82
CA ARG A 22 15.91 -2.49 -20.88
C ARG A 22 16.06 -1.74 -22.22
N ARG A 23 15.39 -0.59 -22.38
CA ARG A 23 15.46 0.29 -23.56
C ARG A 23 16.41 1.47 -23.31
N GLY A 24 17.00 1.57 -22.11
CA GLY A 24 17.89 2.66 -21.72
C GLY A 24 17.16 3.90 -21.19
N GLU A 25 15.84 3.85 -21.00
CA GLU A 25 15.06 4.95 -20.45
C GLU A 25 15.15 4.95 -18.92
N ARG A 26 15.38 6.13 -18.32
CA ARG A 26 15.48 6.29 -16.86
C ARG A 26 14.11 6.58 -16.26
N HIS A 27 13.76 5.84 -15.22
CA HIS A 27 12.50 5.95 -14.51
C HIS A 27 12.76 6.19 -13.02
N ALA A 28 11.92 7.03 -12.42
CA ALA A 28 11.94 7.31 -10.99
C ALA A 28 10.78 6.56 -10.30
N PHE A 29 11.09 5.79 -9.27
CA PHE A 29 10.10 5.07 -8.47
C PHE A 29 10.20 5.48 -7.00
N PRO A 30 9.09 5.71 -6.29
CA PRO A 30 9.13 5.97 -4.86
C PRO A 30 9.71 4.76 -4.11
N HIS A 31 10.15 4.97 -2.87
CA HIS A 31 10.53 3.86 -2.00
C HIS A 31 9.38 2.87 -1.83
N THR A 32 9.73 1.60 -1.63
CA THR A 32 8.74 0.53 -1.43
C THR A 32 7.85 0.87 -0.24
N SER A 33 6.55 0.73 -0.43
CA SER A 33 5.54 0.94 0.60
C SER A 33 4.53 -0.20 0.62
N ILE A 34 3.81 -0.31 1.73
CA ILE A 34 2.78 -1.33 1.94
C ILE A 34 1.44 -0.65 2.18
N SER A 35 0.44 -0.98 1.36
CA SER A 35 -0.96 -0.58 1.58
C SER A 35 -1.79 -1.78 2.03
N LEU A 36 -2.49 -1.65 3.16
CA LEU A 36 -3.33 -2.72 3.73
C LEU A 36 -4.80 -2.30 3.77
N GLY A 37 -5.67 -3.15 3.22
CA GLY A 37 -7.12 -3.04 3.41
C GLY A 37 -7.59 -4.02 4.46
N VAL A 38 -8.36 -3.54 5.44
CA VAL A 38 -8.80 -4.35 6.57
C VAL A 38 -10.33 -4.34 6.65
N VAL A 39 -10.90 -5.53 6.78
CA VAL A 39 -12.30 -5.73 7.18
C VAL A 39 -12.31 -6.53 8.48
N SER A 40 -13.25 -6.24 9.37
CA SER A 40 -13.39 -6.97 10.63
C SER A 40 -14.84 -7.20 10.99
N THR A 41 -15.10 -8.22 11.79
CA THR A 41 -16.43 -8.49 12.36
C THR A 41 -16.76 -7.63 13.59
N LYS A 42 -15.91 -6.66 13.94
CA LYS A 42 -16.11 -5.79 15.10
C LYS A 42 -17.29 -4.82 14.90
N ASP A 43 -17.41 -4.29 13.68
CA ASP A 43 -18.34 -3.20 13.34
C ASP A 43 -19.36 -3.63 12.25
N ARG A 44 -19.35 -4.90 11.81
CA ARG A 44 -20.34 -5.48 10.88
C ARG A 44 -20.39 -6.99 10.98
N GLU A 45 -21.50 -7.59 10.59
CA GLU A 45 -21.52 -9.01 10.27
C GLU A 45 -20.86 -9.27 8.91
N ILE A 46 -20.23 -10.44 8.80
CA ILE A 46 -19.66 -10.95 7.54
C ILE A 46 -20.28 -12.32 7.33
N SER A 47 -21.13 -12.44 6.31
CA SER A 47 -21.92 -13.64 6.05
C SER A 47 -21.07 -14.79 5.51
N ASN A 48 -20.03 -14.48 4.74
CA ASN A 48 -19.15 -15.48 4.12
C ASN A 48 -17.78 -14.90 3.74
N GLN A 49 -16.83 -15.78 3.42
CA GLN A 49 -15.45 -15.40 3.07
C GLN A 49 -15.34 -14.53 1.80
N TRP A 50 -16.27 -14.64 0.86
CA TRP A 50 -16.25 -13.84 -0.36
C TRP A 50 -16.58 -12.37 -0.07
N GLU A 51 -17.53 -12.14 0.83
CA GLU A 51 -17.86 -10.81 1.34
C GLU A 51 -16.64 -10.17 2.02
N ALA A 52 -15.96 -10.90 2.91
CA ALA A 52 -14.73 -10.42 3.54
C ALA A 52 -13.66 -10.04 2.48
N SER A 53 -13.44 -10.92 1.50
CA SER A 53 -12.44 -10.70 0.45
C SER A 53 -12.76 -9.48 -0.42
N ALA A 54 -14.02 -9.31 -0.80
CA ALA A 54 -14.48 -8.18 -1.59
C ALA A 54 -14.29 -6.85 -0.85
N VAL A 55 -14.70 -6.79 0.41
CA VAL A 55 -14.58 -5.58 1.24
C VAL A 55 -13.12 -5.27 1.54
N ALA A 56 -12.31 -6.26 1.91
CA ALA A 56 -10.87 -6.06 2.13
C ALA A 56 -10.17 -5.57 0.86
N SER A 57 -10.58 -6.05 -0.32
CA SER A 57 -10.04 -5.58 -1.60
C SER A 57 -10.43 -4.13 -1.88
N GLU A 58 -11.67 -3.73 -1.61
CA GLU A 58 -12.10 -2.34 -1.69
C GLU A 58 -11.28 -1.45 -0.75
N MET A 59 -11.11 -1.88 0.52
CA MET A 59 -10.31 -1.14 1.49
C MET A 59 -8.84 -1.06 1.09
N LYS A 60 -8.30 -2.08 0.40
CA LYS A 60 -6.93 -2.08 -0.10
C LYS A 60 -6.76 -1.08 -1.24
N GLU A 61 -7.72 -1.01 -2.16
CA GLU A 61 -7.74 0.00 -3.22
C GLU A 61 -7.92 1.41 -2.64
N TYR A 62 -8.69 1.57 -1.57
CA TYR A 62 -8.79 2.82 -0.84
C TYR A 62 -7.45 3.23 -0.20
N ALA A 63 -6.80 2.31 0.52
CA ALA A 63 -5.48 2.53 1.12
C ALA A 63 -4.44 2.94 0.06
N LYS A 64 -4.39 2.27 -1.11
CA LYS A 64 -3.45 2.59 -2.21
C LYS A 64 -3.57 4.01 -2.77
N ARG A 65 -4.64 4.75 -2.47
CA ARG A 65 -4.77 6.16 -2.89
C ARG A 65 -3.85 7.08 -2.09
N GLN A 66 -3.47 6.67 -0.89
CA GLN A 66 -2.53 7.40 -0.05
C GLN A 66 -1.09 7.00 -0.41
N PRO A 67 -0.20 7.95 -0.71
CA PRO A 67 1.22 7.67 -0.89
C PRO A 67 1.85 7.09 0.39
N GLY A 68 2.80 6.17 0.21
CA GLY A 68 3.55 5.57 1.31
C GLY A 68 2.80 4.44 2.01
N SER A 69 3.39 3.96 3.11
CA SER A 69 2.83 2.84 3.85
C SER A 69 1.61 3.27 4.66
N CYS A 70 0.48 2.59 4.47
CA CYS A 70 -0.79 2.92 5.12
C CYS A 70 -1.67 1.68 5.30
N TYR A 71 -2.65 1.78 6.20
CA TYR A 71 -3.71 0.80 6.33
C TYR A 71 -5.05 1.49 6.52
N GLU A 72 -6.10 0.92 5.96
CA GLU A 72 -7.46 1.44 6.06
C GLU A 72 -8.41 0.34 6.50
N ILE A 73 -9.22 0.65 7.51
CA ILE A 73 -10.19 -0.27 8.10
C ILE A 73 -11.58 0.11 7.61
N ASP A 74 -12.37 -0.87 7.18
CA ASP A 74 -13.79 -0.66 6.89
C ASP A 74 -14.51 -0.23 8.19
N ARG A 75 -15.02 1.00 8.20
CA ARG A 75 -15.76 1.60 9.33
C ARG A 75 -17.24 1.83 9.00
N ARG A 76 -17.70 1.32 7.87
CA ARG A 76 -19.10 1.47 7.46
C ARG A 76 -19.95 0.56 8.35
N ASN A 77 -20.86 1.17 9.11
CA ASN A 77 -21.93 0.45 9.78
C ASN A 77 -23.03 0.17 8.75
N THR A 78 -23.48 -1.09 8.67
CA THR A 78 -24.65 -1.49 7.86
C THR A 78 -25.76 -1.94 8.79
#